data_AF-A0A8S3S7Y2-F1
#
_entry.id   AF-A0A8S3S7Y2-F1
#
_cell.length_a   1.000
_cell.length_b   1.000
_cell.length_c   1.000
_cell.angle_alpha   90.00
_cell.angle_beta   90.00
_cell.angle_gamma   90.00
#
_symmetry.space_group_name_H-M   'P 1'
#
loop_
_entity.id
_entity.type
_entity.pdbx_description
1 polymer ?
#
loop_
_entity_poly.entity_id
_entity_poly.type
_entity_poly.pdbx_seq_one_letter_code
_entity_poly.pdbx_strand_id
1 'polypeptide(L)'
;MAFTRGLSTKLQGRTLDIVAAYKSVSVVKEALNDVRKTIDERFSEWFAETEELAKTVAVEPSIPRRCVPTTQRENCPADTPEIYYRRVIGIPYHDDVLSGLEARFSCLTSTAIQVLKLVPAFEQSATFDEIKHFVDFYHTDLPSPSTMLSELRLWQKTRESMLSKPETVAGALKVCCKTDYPNISVILKIIATMGVTSCECERSNSELSLLKTYPRTTMGQSRLNGLALMHVHYSLELNIKQIIDNFARKHPRRMMLNDLINDSLLNK
;
A
#
# COMPACT_ATOMS: atom_id res chain seq x y z
N MET A 1 18.40 -6.29 -8.90
CA MET A 1 17.88 -4.90 -8.83
C MET A 1 18.15 -4.29 -7.45
N ALA A 2 19.33 -3.70 -7.23
CA ALA A 2 19.67 -3.02 -5.98
C ALA A 2 19.15 -1.57 -5.93
N PHE A 3 18.86 -0.96 -7.08
CA PHE A 3 18.51 0.47 -7.21
C PHE A 3 17.24 0.87 -6.44
N THR A 4 16.24 0.00 -6.38
CA THR A 4 14.98 0.26 -5.69
C THR A 4 15.02 -0.07 -4.20
N ARG A 5 16.05 -0.80 -3.72
CA ARG A 5 16.13 -1.28 -2.33
C ARG A 5 16.18 -0.13 -1.32
N GLY A 6 17.04 0.86 -1.59
CA GLY A 6 17.17 2.04 -0.73
C GLY A 6 15.88 2.85 -0.68
N LEU A 7 15.23 3.03 -1.83
CA LEU A 7 13.94 3.72 -1.93
C LEU A 7 12.85 2.97 -1.17
N SER A 8 12.73 1.65 -1.36
CA SER A 8 11.75 0.80 -0.66
C SER A 8 11.91 0.90 0.86
N THR A 9 13.14 0.88 1.36
CA THR A 9 13.42 0.98 2.80
C THR A 9 13.01 2.35 3.34
N LYS A 10 13.26 3.44 2.61
CA LYS A 10 12.86 4.79 3.01
C LYS A 10 11.35 5.00 2.96
N LEU A 11 10.68 4.44 1.96
CA LEU A 11 9.21 4.49 1.85
C LEU A 11 8.53 3.71 2.97
N GLN A 12 9.20 2.68 3.51
CA GLN A 12 8.80 1.93 4.70
C GLN A 12 9.20 2.61 6.03
N GLY A 13 9.77 3.82 5.98
CA GLY A 13 10.18 4.61 7.14
C GLY A 13 9.05 5.44 7.78
N ARG A 14 9.40 6.42 8.61
CA ARG A 14 8.41 7.32 9.23
C ARG A 14 7.94 8.38 8.23
N THR A 15 6.91 9.16 8.61
CA THR A 15 6.38 10.32 7.86
C THR A 15 7.48 11.22 7.29
N LEU A 16 8.49 11.55 8.11
CA LEU A 16 9.65 12.36 7.72
C LEU A 16 10.51 11.70 6.63
N ASP A 17 10.71 10.39 6.73
CA ASP A 17 11.51 9.63 5.76
C ASP A 17 10.83 9.55 4.40
N ILE A 18 9.49 9.58 4.35
CA ILE A 18 8.72 9.51 3.10
C ILE A 18 8.95 10.74 2.22
N VAL A 19 9.01 11.94 2.81
CA VAL A 19 9.30 13.17 2.05
C VAL A 19 10.71 13.11 1.45
N ALA A 20 11.67 12.60 2.21
CA ALA A 20 13.04 12.37 1.73
C ALA A 20 13.11 11.27 0.66
N ALA A 21 12.33 10.20 0.81
CA ALA A 21 12.22 9.10 -0.14
C ALA A 21 11.72 9.61 -1.50
N TYR A 22 10.72 10.49 -1.50
CA TYR A 22 10.16 11.03 -2.73
C TYR A 22 11.16 11.89 -3.51
N LYS A 23 12.03 12.64 -2.83
CA LYS A 23 13.15 13.34 -3.49
C LYS A 23 14.10 12.37 -4.19
N SER A 24 14.29 11.15 -3.65
CA SER A 24 15.11 10.12 -4.29
C SER A 24 14.40 9.34 -5.40
N VAL A 25 13.08 9.49 -5.58
CA VAL A 25 12.34 8.81 -6.66
C VAL A 25 12.81 9.27 -8.03
N SER A 26 13.08 10.57 -8.23
CA SER A 26 13.59 11.08 -9.52
C SER A 26 14.93 10.43 -9.88
N VAL A 27 15.85 10.35 -8.91
CA VAL A 27 17.16 9.71 -9.07
C VAL A 27 17.02 8.23 -9.43
N VAL A 28 16.10 7.52 -8.78
CA VAL A 28 15.85 6.10 -9.09
C VAL A 28 15.21 5.93 -10.47
N LYS A 29 14.30 6.83 -10.87
CA LYS A 29 13.71 6.82 -12.22
C LYS A 29 14.76 7.09 -13.29
N GLU A 30 15.65 8.04 -13.08
CA GLU A 30 16.77 8.32 -13.98
C GLU A 30 17.69 7.10 -14.10
N ALA A 31 18.11 6.52 -12.98
CA ALA A 31 18.95 5.33 -12.98
C ALA A 31 18.30 4.14 -13.72
N LEU A 32 16.99 3.92 -13.53
CA LEU A 32 16.27 2.89 -14.28
C LEU A 32 16.19 3.22 -15.78
N ASN A 33 15.92 4.47 -16.14
CA ASN A 33 15.93 4.87 -17.55
C ASN A 33 17.31 4.67 -18.21
N ASP A 34 18.40 4.87 -17.48
CA ASP A 34 19.75 4.61 -18.00
C ASP A 34 20.03 3.11 -18.15
N VAL A 35 19.53 2.28 -17.24
CA VAL A 35 19.53 0.81 -17.40
C VAL A 35 18.71 0.40 -18.63
N ARG A 36 17.59 1.07 -18.91
CA ARG A 36 16.78 0.79 -20.10
C ARG A 36 17.52 1.10 -21.41
N LYS A 37 18.36 2.15 -21.42
CA LYS A 37 19.21 2.51 -22.57
C LYS A 37 20.36 1.53 -22.79
N THR A 38 20.93 1.01 -21.70
CA THR A 38 22.08 0.07 -21.71
C THR A 38 21.64 -1.40 -21.52
N ILE A 39 20.36 -1.70 -21.78
CA ILE A 39 19.77 -2.98 -21.44
C ILE A 39 20.38 -4.15 -22.22
N ASP A 40 20.87 -3.90 -23.43
CA ASP A 40 21.47 -4.95 -24.26
C ASP A 40 22.76 -5.50 -23.64
N GLU A 41 23.63 -4.61 -23.12
CA GLU A 41 24.88 -4.97 -22.45
C GLU A 41 24.61 -5.56 -21.06
N ARG A 42 23.78 -4.88 -20.27
CA ARG A 42 23.42 -5.27 -18.90
C ARG A 42 22.72 -6.63 -18.84
N PHE A 43 21.84 -6.91 -19.82
CA PHE A 43 21.15 -8.18 -19.87
C PHE A 43 22.10 -9.33 -20.19
N SER A 44 23.14 -9.09 -20.98
CA SER A 44 24.16 -10.11 -21.29
C SER A 44 24.91 -10.53 -20.02
N GLU A 45 25.30 -9.56 -19.18
CA GLU A 45 25.89 -9.83 -17.86
C GLU A 45 24.95 -10.65 -16.97
N TRP A 46 23.68 -10.23 -16.85
CA TRP A 46 22.69 -10.95 -16.05
C TRP A 46 22.41 -12.35 -16.59
N PHE A 47 22.44 -12.53 -17.91
CA PHE A 47 22.23 -13.82 -18.54
C PHE A 47 23.40 -14.77 -18.26
N ALA A 48 24.65 -14.28 -18.34
CA ALA A 48 25.84 -15.06 -17.99
C ALA A 48 25.83 -15.51 -16.51
N GLU A 49 25.49 -14.63 -15.57
CA GLU A 49 25.30 -15.00 -14.16
C GLU A 49 24.20 -16.07 -13.99
N THR A 50 23.12 -15.94 -14.75
CA THR A 50 22.01 -16.91 -14.72
C THR A 50 22.45 -18.25 -15.29
N GLU A 51 23.30 -18.28 -16.32
CA GLU A 51 23.88 -19.52 -16.86
C GLU A 51 24.79 -20.22 -15.85
N GLU A 52 25.62 -19.49 -15.09
CA GLU A 52 26.44 -20.07 -14.02
C GLU A 52 25.57 -20.69 -12.91
N LEU A 53 24.50 -20.00 -12.51
CA LEU A 53 23.53 -20.52 -11.56
C LEU A 53 22.79 -21.76 -12.10
N ALA A 54 22.41 -21.74 -13.39
CA ALA A 54 21.73 -22.85 -14.04
C ALA A 54 22.62 -24.11 -14.12
N LYS A 55 23.92 -23.94 -14.39
CA LYS A 55 24.92 -25.02 -14.33
C LYS A 55 25.00 -25.67 -12.95
N THR A 56 24.89 -24.87 -11.88
CA THR A 56 24.88 -25.38 -10.50
C THR A 56 23.68 -26.29 -10.22
N VAL A 57 22.55 -26.04 -10.89
CA VAL A 57 21.30 -26.82 -10.77
C VAL A 57 21.19 -27.90 -11.86
N ALA A 58 22.21 -28.07 -12.71
CA ALA A 58 22.23 -28.98 -13.86
C ALA A 58 21.06 -28.74 -14.85
N VAL A 59 20.68 -27.49 -15.05
CA VAL A 59 19.66 -27.07 -16.03
C VAL A 59 20.32 -26.24 -17.13
N GLU A 60 20.06 -26.58 -18.39
CA GLU A 60 20.49 -25.76 -19.53
C GLU A 60 19.37 -24.80 -19.94
N PRO A 61 19.66 -23.50 -20.11
CA PRO A 61 18.66 -22.53 -20.55
C PRO A 61 18.31 -22.75 -22.03
N SER A 62 17.15 -23.36 -22.27
CA SER A 62 16.61 -23.53 -23.62
C SER A 62 15.49 -22.52 -23.91
N ILE A 63 15.25 -22.26 -25.19
CA ILE A 63 14.04 -21.54 -25.62
C ILE A 63 12.83 -22.44 -25.31
N PRO A 64 11.78 -21.93 -24.62
CA PRO A 64 10.59 -22.72 -24.32
C PRO A 64 9.93 -23.24 -25.60
N ARG A 65 9.29 -24.42 -25.51
CA ARG A 65 8.58 -25.01 -26.64
C ARG A 65 7.51 -24.04 -27.15
N ARG A 66 7.65 -23.58 -28.40
CA ARG A 66 6.68 -22.70 -29.06
C ARG A 66 5.40 -23.49 -29.32
N CYS A 67 4.31 -23.11 -28.66
CA CYS A 67 2.98 -23.56 -29.07
C CYS A 67 2.54 -22.74 -30.30
N VAL A 68 1.81 -23.40 -31.21
CA VAL A 68 1.18 -22.90 -32.46
C VAL A 68 0.55 -21.51 -32.29
N PRO A 69 0.47 -20.63 -33.33
CA PRO A 69 0.46 -19.18 -33.11
C PRO A 69 -0.75 -18.71 -32.32
N THR A 70 -0.47 -17.94 -31.27
CA THR A 70 -1.47 -17.17 -30.53
C THR A 70 -1.93 -15.99 -31.38
N THR A 71 -3.24 -15.88 -31.62
CA THR A 71 -3.87 -14.82 -32.42
C THR A 71 -3.68 -13.39 -31.87
N GLN A 72 -3.20 -13.26 -30.62
CA GLN A 72 -3.10 -12.00 -29.90
C GLN A 72 -1.66 -11.51 -29.64
N ARG A 73 -0.62 -12.31 -29.98
CA ARG A 73 0.79 -11.93 -29.80
C ARG A 73 1.65 -12.52 -30.91
N GLU A 74 2.47 -11.68 -31.56
CA GLU A 74 3.49 -12.15 -32.50
C GLU A 74 4.53 -13.01 -31.78
N ASN A 75 4.94 -14.10 -32.43
CA ASN A 75 6.06 -14.90 -31.95
C ASN A 75 7.33 -14.06 -32.09
N CYS A 76 8.00 -13.75 -30.96
CA CYS A 76 9.26 -13.02 -31.00
C CYS A 76 10.34 -13.90 -31.67
N PRO A 77 10.85 -13.55 -32.85
CA PRO A 77 11.95 -14.30 -33.46
C PRO A 77 13.21 -14.04 -32.65
N ALA A 78 13.87 -15.11 -32.20
CA ALA A 78 15.11 -15.05 -31.47
C ALA A 78 15.96 -16.27 -31.84
N ASP A 79 17.21 -16.01 -32.21
CA ASP A 79 18.19 -17.03 -32.62
C ASP A 79 18.88 -17.67 -31.42
N THR A 80 18.98 -16.94 -30.30
CA THR A 80 19.57 -17.41 -29.04
C THR A 80 18.57 -17.30 -27.88
N PRO A 81 18.69 -18.18 -26.86
CA PRO A 81 17.91 -18.05 -25.62
C PRO A 81 18.05 -16.68 -24.96
N GLU A 82 19.25 -16.08 -25.01
CA GLU A 82 19.54 -14.75 -24.48
C GLU A 82 18.66 -13.66 -25.14
N ILE A 83 18.63 -13.61 -26.48
CA ILE A 83 17.82 -12.63 -27.22
C ILE A 83 16.32 -12.85 -26.94
N TYR A 84 15.90 -14.11 -26.80
CA TYR A 84 14.52 -14.45 -26.49
C TYR A 84 14.11 -13.90 -25.12
N TYR A 85 14.84 -14.25 -24.06
CA TYR A 85 14.50 -13.82 -22.69
C TYR A 85 14.68 -12.31 -22.49
N ARG A 86 15.61 -11.67 -23.21
CA ARG A 86 15.74 -10.20 -23.20
C ARG A 86 14.47 -9.51 -23.69
N ARG A 87 13.94 -9.97 -24.83
CA ARG A 87 12.75 -9.37 -25.47
C ARG A 87 11.45 -9.71 -24.76
N VAL A 88 11.32 -10.94 -24.23
CA VAL A 88 10.09 -11.42 -23.61
C VAL A 88 9.98 -11.04 -22.13
N ILE A 89 11.09 -11.02 -21.41
CA ILE A 89 11.11 -10.80 -19.96
C ILE A 89 11.85 -9.51 -19.63
N GLY A 90 13.12 -9.38 -20.05
CA GLY A 90 13.99 -8.28 -19.62
C GLY A 90 13.40 -6.89 -19.90
N ILE A 91 13.05 -6.62 -21.15
CA ILE A 91 12.47 -5.34 -21.58
C ILE A 91 11.09 -5.11 -20.96
N PRO A 92 10.08 -6.00 -21.12
CA PRO A 92 8.75 -5.75 -20.59
C PRO A 92 8.74 -5.57 -19.07
N TYR A 93 9.51 -6.39 -18.34
CA TYR A 93 9.63 -6.24 -16.90
C TYR A 93 10.19 -4.88 -16.49
N HIS A 94 11.22 -4.40 -17.20
CA HIS A 94 11.80 -3.09 -16.91
C HIS A 94 10.82 -1.95 -17.21
N ASP A 95 10.11 -2.03 -18.33
CA ASP A 95 9.10 -1.05 -18.73
C ASP A 95 7.90 -1.04 -17.76
N ASP A 96 7.47 -2.22 -17.30
CA ASP A 96 6.40 -2.37 -16.28
C ASP A 96 6.81 -1.76 -14.93
N VAL A 97 8.05 -1.97 -14.49
CA VAL A 97 8.57 -1.37 -13.24
C VAL A 97 8.62 0.16 -13.34
N LEU A 98 9.09 0.69 -14.48
CA LEU A 98 9.10 2.14 -14.73
C LEU A 98 7.67 2.71 -14.74
N SER A 99 6.77 2.09 -15.50
CA SER A 99 5.36 2.51 -15.58
C SER A 99 4.68 2.47 -14.21
N GLY A 100 4.94 1.42 -13.42
CA GLY A 100 4.45 1.32 -12.04
C GLY A 100 4.96 2.44 -11.14
N LEU A 101 6.24 2.83 -11.26
CA LEU A 101 6.81 3.96 -10.53
C LEU A 101 6.24 5.31 -11.00
N GLU A 102 5.93 5.46 -12.28
CA GLU A 102 5.29 6.67 -12.82
C GLU A 102 3.86 6.82 -12.33
N ALA A 103 3.06 5.75 -12.44
CA ALA A 103 1.69 5.73 -11.97
C ALA A 103 1.61 5.99 -10.44
N ARG A 104 2.50 5.37 -9.67
CA ARG A 104 2.51 5.49 -8.20
C ARG A 104 3.02 6.84 -7.70
N PHE A 105 3.94 7.49 -8.41
CA PHE A 105 4.53 8.77 -8.01
C PHE A 105 4.14 9.91 -8.97
N SER A 106 2.84 10.01 -9.24
CA SER A 106 2.23 11.02 -10.11
C SER A 106 2.05 12.38 -9.43
N CYS A 107 1.59 13.40 -10.17
CA CYS A 107 1.41 14.77 -9.68
C CYS A 107 0.54 14.89 -8.40
N LEU A 108 -0.49 14.05 -8.26
CA LEU A 108 -1.32 14.08 -7.05
C LEU A 108 -0.55 13.57 -5.82
N THR A 109 0.39 12.65 -5.99
CA THR A 109 1.22 12.17 -4.88
C THR A 109 2.28 13.16 -4.45
N SER A 110 2.85 13.92 -5.40
CA SER A 110 3.81 14.99 -5.05
C SER A 110 3.14 16.08 -4.22
N THR A 111 1.93 16.51 -4.60
CA THR A 111 1.14 17.49 -3.86
C THR A 111 0.72 16.94 -2.49
N ALA A 112 0.22 15.71 -2.41
CA ALA A 112 -0.14 15.08 -1.13
C ALA A 112 1.04 15.01 -0.13
N ILE A 113 2.27 14.83 -0.64
CA ILE A 113 3.50 14.85 0.18
C ILE A 113 3.84 16.26 0.65
N GLN A 114 3.60 17.29 -0.17
CA GLN A 114 3.75 18.67 0.30
C GLN A 114 2.81 18.93 1.48
N VAL A 115 1.57 18.48 1.38
CA VAL A 115 0.58 18.64 2.44
C VAL A 115 0.96 17.83 3.71
N LEU A 116 1.72 16.73 3.58
CA LEU A 116 2.26 16.00 4.74
C LEU A 116 3.17 16.89 5.62
N LYS A 117 3.83 17.90 5.04
CA LYS A 117 4.62 18.89 5.79
C LYS A 117 3.80 19.74 6.76
N LEU A 118 2.46 19.66 6.73
CA LEU A 118 1.60 20.28 7.75
C LEU A 118 1.74 19.61 9.13
N VAL A 119 2.29 18.40 9.19
CA VAL A 119 2.59 17.71 10.45
C VAL A 119 3.69 18.48 11.21
N PRO A 120 3.48 18.88 12.48
CA PRO A 120 4.41 19.75 13.21
C PRO A 120 5.86 19.27 13.34
N ALA A 121 6.12 17.97 13.26
CA ALA A 121 7.48 17.43 13.31
C ALA A 121 8.37 17.83 12.13
N PHE A 122 7.80 18.27 11.01
CA PHE A 122 8.60 18.80 9.91
C PHE A 122 9.18 20.18 10.25
N GLU A 123 10.46 20.39 9.98
CA GLU A 123 11.16 21.66 10.20
C GLU A 123 10.58 22.80 9.36
N GLN A 124 10.17 22.50 8.12
CA GLN A 124 9.57 23.46 7.20
C GLN A 124 8.12 23.08 6.92
N SER A 125 7.20 24.02 7.14
CA SER A 125 5.80 23.86 6.72
C SER A 125 5.69 24.07 5.22
N ALA A 126 4.68 23.45 4.62
CA ALA A 126 4.31 23.74 3.24
C ALA A 126 3.90 25.20 3.05
N THR A 127 4.24 25.77 1.89
CA THR A 127 3.71 27.06 1.44
C THR A 127 2.34 26.88 0.80
N PHE A 128 1.58 27.97 0.66
CA PHE A 128 0.26 27.92 0.01
C PHE A 128 0.36 27.44 -1.43
N ASP A 129 1.36 27.91 -2.18
CA ASP A 129 1.56 27.53 -3.58
C ASP A 129 1.85 26.03 -3.75
N GLU A 130 2.59 25.42 -2.80
CA GLU A 130 2.87 23.98 -2.80
C GLU A 130 1.60 23.13 -2.60
N ILE A 131 0.62 23.63 -1.85
CA ILE A 131 -0.62 22.89 -1.53
C ILE A 131 -1.83 23.37 -2.34
N LYS A 132 -1.68 24.41 -3.16
CA LYS A 132 -2.77 25.02 -3.92
C LYS A 132 -3.50 24.00 -4.78
N HIS A 133 -2.78 23.20 -5.55
CA HIS A 133 -3.39 22.16 -6.40
C HIS A 133 -4.15 21.11 -5.58
N PHE A 134 -3.70 20.79 -4.36
CA PHE A 134 -4.43 19.87 -3.48
C PHE A 134 -5.72 20.50 -2.95
N VAL A 135 -5.67 21.79 -2.60
CA VAL A 135 -6.84 22.56 -2.12
C VAL A 135 -7.86 22.75 -3.24
N ASP A 136 -7.41 23.03 -4.45
CA ASP A 136 -8.26 23.15 -5.64
C ASP A 136 -8.93 21.81 -5.96
N PHE A 137 -8.20 20.69 -5.81
CA PHE A 137 -8.75 19.35 -6.04
C PHE A 137 -9.80 18.94 -4.98
N TYR A 138 -9.56 19.24 -3.70
CA TYR A 138 -10.47 18.93 -2.59
C TYR A 138 -11.36 20.12 -2.20
N HIS A 139 -11.57 21.08 -3.11
CA HIS A 139 -12.28 22.33 -2.80
C HIS A 139 -13.69 22.09 -2.24
N THR A 140 -14.38 21.04 -2.71
CA THR A 140 -15.73 20.67 -2.27
C THR A 140 -15.78 20.05 -0.88
N ASP A 141 -14.69 19.45 -0.42
CA ASP A 141 -14.62 18.77 0.87
C ASP A 141 -14.18 19.71 2.00
N LEU A 142 -13.60 20.86 1.64
CA LEU A 142 -13.12 21.85 2.58
C LEU A 142 -14.27 22.75 3.08
N PRO A 143 -14.35 23.02 4.39
CA PRO A 143 -15.43 23.81 4.98
C PRO A 143 -15.38 25.29 4.56
N SER A 144 -14.19 25.87 4.38
CA SER A 144 -14.03 27.27 3.98
C SER A 144 -12.73 27.50 3.19
N PRO A 145 -12.68 27.07 1.91
CA PRO A 145 -11.47 27.12 1.07
C PRO A 145 -10.83 28.52 0.99
N SER A 146 -11.65 29.57 0.94
CA SER A 146 -11.21 30.97 0.85
C SER A 146 -10.38 31.44 2.06
N THR A 147 -10.58 30.81 3.22
CA THR A 147 -9.87 31.15 4.47
C THR A 147 -8.58 30.35 4.67
N MET A 148 -8.29 29.37 3.80
CA MET A 148 -7.19 28.44 3.97
C MET A 148 -5.83 29.15 4.13
N LEU A 149 -5.55 30.19 3.33
CA LEU A 149 -4.27 30.89 3.40
C LEU A 149 -4.01 31.49 4.79
N SER A 150 -5.02 32.11 5.38
CA SER A 150 -4.95 32.71 6.71
C SER A 150 -4.78 31.64 7.78
N GLU A 151 -5.53 30.55 7.66
CA GLU A 151 -5.49 29.42 8.57
C GLU A 151 -4.13 28.72 8.53
N LEU A 152 -3.54 28.54 7.34
CA LEU A 152 -2.20 27.98 7.14
C LEU A 152 -1.14 28.81 7.85
N ARG A 153 -1.17 30.14 7.69
CA ARG A 153 -0.24 31.06 8.36
C ARG A 153 -0.37 31.00 9.88
N LEU A 154 -1.59 30.88 10.39
CA LEU A 154 -1.82 30.76 11.83
C LEU A 154 -1.30 29.42 12.35
N TRP A 155 -1.60 28.32 11.65
CA TRP A 155 -1.10 26.99 11.98
C TRP A 155 0.43 26.93 11.99
N GLN A 156 1.08 27.61 11.05
CA GLN A 156 2.54 27.76 11.00
C GLN A 156 3.13 28.41 12.26
N LYS A 157 2.47 29.43 12.80
CA LYS A 157 2.90 30.04 14.08
C LYS A 157 2.63 29.13 15.26
N THR A 158 1.48 28.45 15.27
CA THR A 158 1.10 27.54 16.36
C THR A 158 2.02 26.34 16.46
N ARG A 159 2.50 25.77 15.34
CA ARG A 159 3.51 24.70 15.36
C ARG A 159 4.87 25.14 15.89
N GLU A 160 5.24 26.41 15.71
CA GLU A 160 6.51 26.97 16.20
C GLU A 160 6.51 27.10 17.73
N SER A 161 5.35 27.40 18.33
CA SER A 161 5.19 27.51 19.78
C SER A 161 4.87 26.19 20.50
N MET A 162 4.67 25.08 19.78
CA MET A 162 4.42 23.76 20.38
C MET A 162 5.66 23.19 21.07
N LEU A 163 5.54 22.88 22.37
CA LEU A 163 6.57 22.18 23.13
C LEU A 163 6.79 20.73 22.64
N SER A 164 5.71 19.99 22.35
CA SER A 164 5.76 18.61 21.87
C SER A 164 5.22 18.52 20.44
N LYS A 165 6.09 18.33 19.46
CA LYS A 165 5.71 18.26 18.04
C LYS A 165 5.32 16.83 17.65
N PRO A 166 4.05 16.56 17.31
CA PRO A 166 3.65 15.23 16.87
C PRO A 166 4.33 14.83 15.56
N GLU A 167 4.88 13.61 15.51
CA GLU A 167 5.54 13.04 14.33
C GLU A 167 4.56 12.42 13.32
N THR A 168 3.38 12.02 13.77
CA THR A 168 2.40 11.31 12.94
C THR A 168 1.22 12.20 12.58
N VAL A 169 0.58 11.92 11.43
CA VAL A 169 -0.65 12.59 11.00
C VAL A 169 -1.76 12.41 12.05
N ALA A 170 -1.87 11.22 12.64
CA ALA A 170 -2.81 10.94 13.72
C ALA A 170 -2.52 11.76 14.99
N GLY A 171 -1.24 11.97 15.34
CA GLY A 171 -0.84 12.86 16.42
C GLY A 171 -1.21 14.32 16.13
N ALA A 172 -0.93 14.79 14.91
CA ALA A 172 -1.30 16.14 14.48
C ALA A 172 -2.81 16.37 14.53
N LEU A 173 -3.62 15.38 14.14
CA LEU A 173 -5.09 15.44 14.23
C LEU A 173 -5.61 15.55 15.66
N LYS A 174 -4.92 14.98 16.65
CA LYS A 174 -5.32 15.07 18.07
C LYS A 174 -5.04 16.45 18.67
N VAL A 175 -3.96 17.10 18.22
CA VAL A 175 -3.55 18.43 18.70
C VAL A 175 -4.28 19.55 17.94
N CYS A 176 -4.65 19.31 16.69
CA CYS A 176 -5.35 20.27 15.85
C CYS A 176 -6.77 20.55 16.39
N CYS A 177 -7.00 21.79 16.82
CA CYS A 177 -8.31 22.26 17.25
C CYS A 177 -9.22 22.48 16.04
N LYS A 178 -10.33 21.75 15.95
CA LYS A 178 -11.26 21.81 14.79
C LYS A 178 -12.00 23.14 14.66
N THR A 179 -12.17 23.87 15.75
CA THR A 179 -12.83 25.18 15.75
C THR A 179 -11.91 26.26 15.20
N ASP A 180 -10.62 26.18 15.54
CA ASP A 180 -9.64 27.20 15.19
C ASP A 180 -9.04 26.94 13.80
N TYR A 181 -8.93 25.65 13.42
CA TYR A 181 -8.33 25.20 12.16
C TYR A 181 -9.24 24.19 11.43
N PRO A 182 -10.42 24.61 10.94
CA PRO A 182 -11.38 23.70 10.33
C PRO A 182 -10.87 23.10 9.00
N ASN A 183 -10.22 23.87 8.13
CA ASN A 183 -9.71 23.37 6.85
C ASN A 183 -8.53 22.43 7.06
N ILE A 184 -7.58 22.78 7.91
CA ILE A 184 -6.39 21.96 8.20
C ILE A 184 -6.78 20.64 8.85
N SER A 185 -7.77 20.64 9.74
CA SER A 185 -8.31 19.39 10.30
C SER A 185 -8.87 18.48 9.21
N VAL A 186 -9.60 19.01 8.22
CA VAL A 186 -10.11 18.21 7.10
C VAL A 186 -8.98 17.70 6.22
N ILE A 187 -8.02 18.55 5.87
CA ILE A 187 -6.84 18.18 5.09
C ILE A 187 -6.05 17.04 5.77
N LEU A 188 -5.79 17.15 7.07
CA LEU A 188 -5.11 16.12 7.83
C LEU A 188 -5.90 14.80 7.86
N LYS A 189 -7.23 14.85 7.89
CA LYS A 189 -8.08 13.64 7.77
C LYS A 189 -7.98 13.02 6.38
N ILE A 190 -8.04 13.83 5.32
CA ILE A 190 -7.92 13.35 3.94
C ILE A 190 -6.59 12.61 3.78
N ILE A 191 -5.47 13.21 4.21
CA ILE A 191 -4.15 12.56 4.13
C ILE A 191 -4.10 11.28 4.96
N ALA A 192 -4.69 11.28 6.16
CA ALA A 192 -4.75 10.07 6.99
C ALA A 192 -5.49 8.92 6.28
N THR A 193 -6.48 9.23 5.44
CA THR A 193 -7.21 8.21 4.65
C THR A 193 -6.52 7.81 3.35
N MET A 194 -5.74 8.69 2.73
CA MET A 194 -5.09 8.43 1.43
C MET A 194 -3.93 7.43 1.50
N GLY A 195 -3.50 7.00 2.69
CA GLY A 195 -2.44 6.01 2.84
C GLY A 195 -1.08 6.48 2.30
N VAL A 196 -0.87 7.80 2.17
CA VAL A 196 0.40 8.40 1.72
C VAL A 196 1.56 8.01 2.66
N THR A 197 1.22 7.59 3.89
CA THR A 197 2.13 7.03 4.90
C THR A 197 1.96 5.51 5.00
N SER A 198 2.70 4.75 4.17
CA SER A 198 2.46 3.30 3.98
C SER A 198 3.32 2.39 4.87
N CYS A 199 3.24 2.50 6.19
CA CYS A 199 3.96 1.55 7.07
C CYS A 199 3.07 0.90 8.12
N GLU A 200 2.19 1.66 8.78
CA GLU A 200 1.23 1.06 9.72
C GLU A 200 0.21 0.18 9.00
N CYS A 201 -0.27 0.64 7.84
CA CYS A 201 -1.15 -0.16 6.99
C CYS A 201 -0.44 -1.39 6.41
N GLU A 202 0.88 -1.37 6.18
CA GLU A 202 1.60 -2.54 5.67
C GLU A 202 1.80 -3.60 6.76
N ARG A 203 2.01 -3.22 8.03
CA ARG A 203 2.05 -4.16 9.16
C ARG A 203 0.69 -4.81 9.43
N SER A 204 -0.40 -4.05 9.39
CA SER A 204 -1.74 -4.66 9.51
C SER A 204 -2.05 -5.55 8.30
N ASN A 205 -1.52 -5.22 7.12
CA ASN A 205 -1.68 -6.07 5.93
C ASN A 205 -0.76 -7.31 5.93
N SER A 206 0.38 -7.28 6.63
CA SER A 206 1.19 -8.48 6.88
C SER A 206 0.53 -9.39 7.93
N GLU A 207 -0.17 -8.84 8.91
CA GLU A 207 -1.07 -9.63 9.76
C GLU A 207 -2.24 -10.23 8.97
N LEU A 208 -2.80 -9.50 7.99
CA LEU A 208 -3.75 -10.07 7.04
C LEU A 208 -3.12 -11.15 6.15
N SER A 209 -1.81 -11.12 5.88
CA SER A 209 -1.15 -12.18 5.12
C SER A 209 -1.08 -13.48 5.92
N LEU A 210 -0.90 -13.41 7.24
CA LEU A 210 -1.07 -14.57 8.15
C LEU A 210 -2.49 -15.14 8.05
N LEU A 211 -3.53 -14.27 8.00
CA LEU A 211 -4.92 -14.69 7.77
C LEU A 211 -5.16 -15.28 6.36
N LYS A 212 -4.32 -14.93 5.37
CA LYS A 212 -4.44 -15.39 3.98
C LYS A 212 -3.64 -16.66 3.66
N THR A 213 -2.77 -17.13 4.55
CA THR A 213 -1.84 -18.24 4.27
C THR A 213 -2.45 -19.61 4.55
N TYR A 214 -2.37 -20.53 3.57
CA TYR A 214 -2.60 -22.00 3.51
C TYR A 214 -4.04 -22.59 3.55
N PRO A 215 -4.97 -22.40 4.51
CA PRO A 215 -6.31 -22.99 4.43
C PRO A 215 -7.28 -22.20 3.53
N ARG A 216 -6.82 -21.18 2.79
CA ARG A 216 -7.64 -20.32 1.91
C ARG A 216 -8.44 -21.12 0.86
N THR A 217 -7.96 -22.28 0.44
CA THR A 217 -8.67 -23.16 -0.51
C THR A 217 -10.00 -23.71 0.04
N THR A 218 -10.23 -23.64 1.37
CA THR A 218 -11.46 -24.11 2.02
C THR A 218 -12.26 -23.02 2.74
N MET A 219 -11.81 -21.75 2.74
CA MET A 219 -12.44 -20.67 3.49
C MET A 219 -13.17 -19.66 2.59
N GLY A 220 -14.48 -19.46 2.83
CA GLY A 220 -15.27 -18.44 2.15
C GLY A 220 -14.93 -17.01 2.57
N GLN A 221 -15.18 -16.04 1.68
CA GLN A 221 -14.87 -14.61 1.89
C GLN A 221 -15.52 -14.02 3.16
N SER A 222 -16.72 -14.48 3.53
CA SER A 222 -17.43 -14.04 4.73
C SER A 222 -16.67 -14.39 6.02
N ARG A 223 -16.08 -15.58 6.08
CA ARG A 223 -15.28 -16.04 7.22
C ARG A 223 -13.96 -15.28 7.32
N LEU A 224 -13.32 -14.97 6.18
CA LEU A 224 -12.12 -14.12 6.14
C LEU A 224 -12.41 -12.74 6.73
N ASN A 225 -13.46 -12.07 6.24
CA ASN A 225 -13.82 -10.73 6.70
C ASN A 225 -14.15 -10.74 8.19
N GLY A 226 -14.85 -11.77 8.69
CA GLY A 226 -15.15 -11.94 10.11
C GLY A 226 -13.89 -12.11 10.97
N LEU A 227 -12.96 -12.96 10.56
CA LEU A 227 -11.68 -13.15 11.26
C LEU A 227 -10.83 -11.88 11.25
N ALA A 228 -10.76 -11.19 10.13
CA ALA A 228 -10.03 -9.93 10.00
C ALA A 228 -10.60 -8.85 10.94
N LEU A 229 -11.93 -8.71 11.02
CA LEU A 229 -12.58 -7.78 11.94
C LEU A 229 -12.29 -8.11 13.40
N MET A 230 -12.33 -9.40 13.78
CA MET A 230 -11.98 -9.82 15.15
C MET A 230 -10.52 -9.54 15.49
N HIS A 231 -9.60 -9.76 14.54
CA HIS A 231 -8.17 -9.49 14.74
C HIS A 231 -7.88 -7.99 14.88
N VAL A 232 -8.48 -7.15 14.04
CA VAL A 232 -8.32 -5.68 14.09
C VAL A 232 -8.93 -5.09 15.36
N HIS A 233 -10.05 -5.63 15.82
CA HIS A 233 -10.81 -5.12 16.98
C HIS A 233 -10.71 -6.03 18.21
N TYR A 234 -9.58 -6.69 18.43
CA TYR A 234 -9.41 -7.62 19.56
C TYR A 234 -9.58 -6.95 20.93
N SER A 235 -9.34 -5.64 21.02
CA SER A 235 -9.47 -4.84 22.24
C SER A 235 -10.91 -4.39 22.54
N LEU A 236 -11.86 -4.67 21.65
CA LEU A 236 -13.26 -4.34 21.86
C LEU A 236 -13.87 -5.34 22.86
N GLU A 237 -14.44 -4.84 23.96
CA GLU A 237 -15.19 -5.67 24.89
C GLU A 237 -16.48 -6.17 24.23
N LEU A 238 -16.58 -7.49 24.03
CA LEU A 238 -17.74 -8.12 23.41
C LEU A 238 -18.72 -8.62 24.48
N ASN A 239 -20.00 -8.25 24.33
CA ASN A 239 -21.06 -8.81 25.17
C ASN A 239 -21.38 -10.25 24.72
N ILE A 240 -20.74 -11.22 25.38
CA ILE A 240 -20.86 -12.65 25.07
C ILE A 240 -22.32 -13.11 25.11
N LYS A 241 -23.14 -12.61 26.05
CA LYS A 241 -24.56 -13.00 26.16
C LYS A 241 -25.35 -12.61 24.91
N GLN A 242 -25.17 -11.37 24.44
CA GLN A 242 -25.83 -10.91 23.21
C GLN A 242 -25.39 -11.72 21.99
N ILE A 243 -24.11 -12.12 21.93
CA ILE A 243 -23.60 -12.96 20.83
C ILE A 243 -24.25 -14.35 20.88
N ILE A 244 -24.34 -14.96 22.06
CA ILE A 244 -25.01 -16.26 22.25
C ILE A 244 -26.48 -16.18 21.82
N ASP A 245 -27.21 -15.16 22.27
CA ASP A 245 -28.62 -14.96 21.91
C ASP A 245 -28.80 -14.76 20.40
N ASN A 246 -27.93 -13.96 19.78
CA ASN A 246 -27.95 -13.74 18.34
C ASN A 246 -27.61 -15.01 17.55
N PHE A 247 -26.67 -15.83 18.03
CA PHE A 247 -26.33 -17.10 17.42
C PHE A 247 -27.49 -18.10 17.57
N ALA A 248 -28.12 -18.18 18.75
CA ALA A 248 -29.26 -19.04 19.00
C ALA A 248 -30.45 -18.72 18.08
N ARG A 249 -30.74 -17.42 17.88
CA ARG A 249 -31.79 -16.97 16.94
C ARG A 249 -31.47 -17.31 15.48
N LYS A 250 -30.22 -17.19 15.05
CA LYS A 250 -29.82 -17.45 13.65
C LYS A 250 -29.68 -18.95 13.34
N HIS A 251 -29.32 -19.77 14.32
CA HIS A 251 -29.07 -21.20 14.14
C HIS A 251 -29.81 -22.06 15.18
N PRO A 252 -31.16 -22.00 15.22
CA PRO A 252 -31.95 -22.72 16.23
C PRO A 252 -31.70 -24.23 16.19
N ARG A 253 -31.52 -24.81 15.00
CA ARG A 253 -31.22 -26.25 14.83
C ARG A 253 -29.88 -26.71 15.42
N ARG A 254 -28.90 -25.81 15.55
CA ARG A 254 -27.59 -26.13 16.16
C ARG A 254 -27.60 -25.97 17.69
N MET A 255 -28.62 -25.30 18.23
CA MET A 255 -28.87 -25.16 19.66
C MET A 255 -29.74 -26.29 20.21
N MET A 256 -30.39 -27.08 19.34
CA MET A 256 -31.05 -28.30 19.77
C MET A 256 -29.98 -29.33 20.13
N LEU A 257 -29.74 -29.52 21.43
CA LEU A 257 -29.29 -30.82 21.90
C LEU A 257 -30.43 -31.77 21.52
N ASN A 258 -30.21 -32.63 20.52
CA ASN A 258 -31.04 -33.81 20.41
C ASN A 258 -30.77 -34.60 21.69
N ASP A 259 -31.67 -34.51 22.67
CA ASP A 259 -31.71 -35.42 23.80
C ASP A 259 -31.91 -36.82 23.22
N LEU A 260 -30.81 -37.51 22.94
CA LEU A 260 -30.77 -38.91 22.48
C LEU A 260 -31.44 -39.88 23.47
N ILE A 261 -31.97 -39.39 24.58
CA ILE A 261 -32.51 -40.17 25.71
C ILE A 261 -34.05 -40.12 25.77
N ASN A 262 -34.73 -39.16 25.15
CA ASN A 262 -36.19 -38.99 25.35
C ASN A 262 -37.10 -39.51 24.23
N ASP A 263 -36.57 -40.09 23.15
CA ASP A 263 -37.39 -40.58 22.03
C ASP A 263 -37.85 -42.05 22.15
N SER A 264 -37.69 -42.70 23.31
CA SER A 264 -38.03 -44.12 23.48
C SER A 264 -39.18 -44.45 24.43
N LEU A 265 -39.89 -43.47 25.02
CA LEU A 265 -40.93 -43.76 26.04
C LEU A 265 -42.30 -43.09 25.85
N LEU A 266 -42.62 -42.59 24.66
CA LEU A 266 -44.00 -42.18 24.32
C LEU A 266 -44.40 -42.67 22.93
N ASN A 267 -44.52 -43.98 22.77
CA ASN A 267 -45.49 -44.66 21.90
C ASN A 267 -45.23 -46.18 21.89
N LYS A 268 -45.68 -46.86 22.94
CA LYS A 268 -46.32 -48.19 22.90
C LYS A 268 -46.87 -48.56 24.27
#